data_AF-A0A091B600-F1
#
_entry.id   AF-A0A091B600-F1
#
_cell.length_a   1.000
_cell.length_b   1.000
_cell.length_c   1.000
_cell.angle_alpha   90.00
_cell.angle_beta   90.00
_cell.angle_gamma   90.00
#
_symmetry.space_group_name_H-M   'P 1'
#
loop_
_entity.id
_entity.type
_entity.pdbx_description
1 polymer ?
#
loop_
_entity_poly.entity_id
_entity_poly.type
_entity_poly.pdbx_seq_one_letter_code
_entity_poly.pdbx_strand_id
1 'polypeptide(L)'
;MSMWLMGFLYFAVDLAAVLLLAACWQRTRITGFAIVAASFVAGILARWTVPWVYRAVDLADGDMAWAANMIVQSVYLVIAVIAVAGFWDIYRVLKSRPAA
;
A
#
# COMPACT_ATOMS: atom_id res chain seq x y z
N MET A 1 -9.90 -22.59 0.47
CA MET A 1 -8.57 -22.12 0.92
C MET A 1 -8.74 -21.53 2.31
N SER A 2 -7.89 -21.86 3.30
CA SER A 2 -8.07 -21.30 4.66
C SER A 2 -7.80 -19.78 4.65
N MET A 3 -8.51 -19.04 5.52
CA MET A 3 -8.38 -17.58 5.65
C MET A 3 -6.93 -17.15 5.92
N TRP A 4 -6.18 -17.98 6.67
CA TRP A 4 -4.76 -17.81 6.95
C TRP A 4 -3.86 -17.95 5.72
N LEU A 5 -4.11 -18.96 4.88
CA LEU A 5 -3.35 -19.17 3.65
C LEU A 5 -3.55 -18.01 2.67
N MET A 6 -4.78 -17.52 2.56
CA MET A 6 -5.09 -16.38 1.69
C MET A 6 -4.42 -15.10 2.17
N GLY A 7 -4.43 -14.82 3.48
CA GLY A 7 -3.72 -13.67 4.06
C GLY A 7 -2.19 -13.73 3.88
N PHE A 8 -1.60 -14.91 4.06
CA PHE A 8 -0.16 -15.12 3.83
C PHE A 8 0.22 -14.89 2.36
N LEU A 9 -0.57 -15.38 1.41
CA LEU A 9 -0.29 -15.18 -0.02
C LEU A 9 -0.36 -13.71 -0.42
N TYR A 10 -1.36 -12.96 0.08
CA TYR A 10 -1.41 -11.51 -0.14
C TYR A 10 -0.18 -10.81 0.41
N PHE A 11 0.25 -11.15 1.64
CA PHE A 11 1.47 -10.61 2.22
C PHE A 11 2.72 -10.95 1.39
N ALA A 12 2.87 -12.21 0.95
CA ALA A 12 4.02 -12.64 0.18
C ALA A 12 4.10 -11.93 -1.18
N VAL A 13 2.97 -11.75 -1.85
CA VAL A 13 2.89 -11.00 -3.13
C VAL A 13 3.20 -9.53 -2.92
N ASP A 14 2.61 -8.89 -1.89
CA ASP A 14 2.86 -7.49 -1.59
C ASP A 14 4.34 -7.27 -1.22
N LEU A 15 4.94 -8.17 -0.44
CA LEU A 15 6.35 -8.12 -0.09
C LEU A 15 7.27 -8.32 -1.30
N ALA A 16 6.94 -9.28 -2.18
CA ALA A 16 7.70 -9.49 -3.41
C ALA A 16 7.66 -8.24 -4.32
N ALA A 17 6.50 -7.59 -4.42
CA ALA A 17 6.36 -6.34 -5.16
C ALA A 17 7.22 -5.21 -4.55
N VAL A 18 7.20 -5.06 -3.22
CA VAL A 18 8.05 -4.09 -2.50
C VAL A 18 9.54 -4.33 -2.78
N LEU A 19 9.99 -5.58 -2.67
CA LEU A 19 11.39 -5.95 -2.92
C LEU A 19 11.80 -5.67 -4.37
N LEU A 20 10.93 -5.98 -5.34
CA LEU A 20 11.16 -5.69 -6.75
C LEU A 20 11.25 -4.19 -7.01
N LEU A 21 10.33 -3.39 -6.44
CA LEU A 21 10.35 -1.93 -6.56
C LEU A 21 11.60 -1.33 -5.91
N ALA A 22 12.01 -1.84 -4.74
CA ALA A 22 13.24 -1.42 -4.08
C ALA A 22 14.48 -1.75 -4.92
N ALA A 23 14.53 -2.93 -5.54
CA ALA A 23 15.61 -3.31 -6.45
C ALA A 23 15.64 -2.40 -7.70
N CYS A 24 14.48 -2.13 -8.30
CA CYS A 24 14.34 -1.18 -9.41
C CYS A 24 14.81 0.22 -9.02
N TRP A 25 14.48 0.69 -7.81
CA TRP A 25 14.94 1.96 -7.29
C TRP A 25 16.46 1.99 -7.12
N GLN A 26 17.07 0.94 -6.53
CA GLN A 26 18.52 0.85 -6.38
C GLN A 26 19.26 0.94 -7.72
N ARG A 27 18.73 0.30 -8.76
CA ARG A 27 19.33 0.29 -10.11
C ARG A 27 19.10 1.59 -10.90
N THR A 28 17.89 2.13 -10.86
CA THR A 28 17.49 3.26 -11.73
C THR A 28 17.57 4.63 -11.06
N ARG A 29 17.59 4.65 -9.72
CA ARG A 29 17.50 5.83 -8.85
C ARG A 29 16.28 6.73 -9.10
N ILE A 30 15.22 6.19 -9.73
CA ILE A 30 13.96 6.91 -9.95
C ILE A 30 13.13 6.90 -8.66
N THR A 31 12.97 8.06 -8.03
CA THR A 31 12.28 8.22 -6.73
C THR A 31 10.88 7.62 -6.71
N GLY A 32 10.15 7.66 -7.82
CA GLY A 32 8.83 7.05 -7.93
C GLY A 32 8.79 5.56 -7.55
N PHE A 33 9.84 4.77 -7.83
CA PHE A 33 9.90 3.37 -7.38
C PHE A 33 9.93 3.24 -5.85
N ALA A 34 10.65 4.13 -5.16
CA ALA A 34 10.68 4.14 -3.70
C ALA A 34 9.33 4.60 -3.11
N ILE A 35 8.66 5.56 -3.75
CA ILE A 35 7.32 6.02 -3.34
C ILE A 35 6.29 4.89 -3.47
N VAL A 36 6.28 4.17 -4.60
CA VAL A 36 5.38 3.03 -4.79
C VAL A 36 5.73 1.90 -3.81
N ALA A 37 7.01 1.62 -3.56
CA ALA A 37 7.40 0.63 -2.54
C ALA A 37 6.86 1.00 -1.15
N ALA A 38 6.99 2.27 -0.76
CA ALA A 38 6.50 2.77 0.51
C ALA A 38 4.96 2.71 0.62
N SER A 39 4.23 2.97 -0.47
CA SER A 39 2.76 2.86 -0.47
C SER A 39 2.29 1.42 -0.30
N PHE A 40 2.97 0.45 -0.91
CA PHE A 40 2.70 -0.98 -0.67
C PHE A 40 2.97 -1.37 0.79
N VAL A 41 4.09 -0.92 1.38
CA VAL A 41 4.39 -1.15 2.81
C VAL A 41 3.30 -0.56 3.69
N ALA A 42 2.87 0.68 3.42
CA ALA A 42 1.77 1.31 4.14
C ALA A 42 0.45 0.54 3.99
N GLY A 43 0.17 -0.01 2.81
CA GLY A 43 -0.99 -0.86 2.55
C GLY A 43 -0.97 -2.17 3.34
N ILE A 44 0.19 -2.82 3.44
CA ILE A 44 0.37 -4.00 4.30
C ILE A 44 0.08 -3.63 5.76
N LEU A 45 0.72 -2.58 6.27
CA LEU A 45 0.54 -2.14 7.65
C LEU A 45 -0.92 -1.79 7.94
N ALA A 46 -1.58 -1.04 7.04
CA ALA A 46 -3.00 -0.69 7.16
C ALA A 46 -3.88 -1.95 7.23
N ARG A 47 -3.63 -2.95 6.38
CA ARG A 47 -4.40 -4.21 6.39
C ARG A 47 -4.25 -4.98 7.70
N TRP A 48 -3.06 -4.94 8.28
CA TRP A 48 -2.80 -5.55 9.59
C TRP A 48 -3.40 -4.77 10.75
N THR A 49 -3.54 -3.44 10.66
CA THR A 49 -4.14 -2.62 11.73
C THR A 49 -5.66 -2.58 11.70
N VAL A 50 -6.29 -2.81 10.54
CA VAL A 50 -7.76 -2.79 10.36
C VAL A 50 -8.53 -3.63 11.41
N PRO A 51 -8.19 -4.91 11.69
CA PRO A 51 -8.92 -5.69 12.69
C PRO A 51 -8.85 -5.08 14.09
N TRP A 52 -7.74 -4.44 14.43
CA TRP A 52 -7.56 -3.77 15.73
C TRP A 52 -8.40 -2.50 15.83
N VAL A 53 -8.53 -1.75 14.73
CA VAL A 53 -9.39 -0.56 14.65
C VAL A 53 -10.85 -0.95 14.88
N TYR A 54 -11.34 -1.97 14.17
CA TYR A 54 -12.72 -2.45 14.36
C TYR A 54 -12.94 -3.00 15.78
N ARG A 55 -11.98 -3.78 16.32
CA ARG A 55 -12.08 -4.28 17.69
C ARG A 55 -12.09 -3.16 18.73
N ALA A 56 -11.32 -2.10 18.54
CA ALA A 56 -11.29 -0.96 19.44
C ALA A 56 -12.63 -0.20 19.42
N VAL A 57 -13.26 -0.09 18.25
CA VAL A 57 -14.57 0.54 18.08
C VAL A 57 -15.68 -0.31 18.70
N ASP A 58 -15.65 -1.63 18.51
CA ASP A 58 -16.63 -2.54 19.13
C ASP A 58 -16.58 -2.47 20.67
N LEU A 59 -15.41 -2.21 21.25
CA LEU A 59 -15.21 -2.04 22.70
C LEU A 59 -15.66 -0.68 23.23
N ALA A 60 -15.85 0.32 22.36
CA ALA A 60 -16.10 1.72 22.72
C ALA A 60 -17.56 2.19 22.50
N ASP A 61 -18.50 1.25 22.41
CA ASP A 61 -19.89 1.36 21.90
C ASP A 61 -19.99 1.35 20.37
N GLY A 62 -20.61 0.28 19.84
CA GLY A 62 -20.68 -0.10 18.41
C GLY A 62 -21.41 0.87 17.46
N ASP A 63 -21.86 2.03 17.95
CA ASP A 63 -22.46 3.08 17.11
C ASP A 63 -21.42 3.79 16.22
N MET A 64 -20.11 3.57 16.46
CA MET A 64 -19.02 4.16 15.66
C MET A 64 -18.51 3.28 14.52
N ALA A 65 -19.13 2.14 14.22
CA ALA A 65 -18.68 1.22 13.17
C ALA A 65 -18.59 1.89 11.77
N TRP A 66 -19.54 2.78 11.46
CA TRP A 66 -19.52 3.56 10.22
C TRP A 66 -18.31 4.50 10.12
N ALA A 67 -17.98 5.19 11.22
CA ALA A 67 -16.83 6.08 11.28
C ALA A 67 -15.51 5.31 11.11
N ALA A 68 -15.40 4.13 11.74
CA ALA A 68 -14.26 3.23 11.58
C ALA A 68 -14.04 2.84 10.11
N ASN A 69 -15.12 2.47 9.42
CA ASN A 69 -15.08 2.13 8.01
C ASN A 69 -14.67 3.33 7.13
N MET A 70 -15.20 4.52 7.39
CA MET A 70 -14.78 5.73 6.67
C MET A 70 -13.28 6.04 6.87
N ILE A 71 -12.77 5.90 8.09
CA ILE A 71 -11.34 6.10 8.39
C ILE A 71 -10.50 5.09 7.61
N VAL A 72 -10.85 3.81 7.66
CA VAL A 72 -10.14 2.75 6.94
C VAL A 72 -10.13 3.02 5.43
N GLN A 73 -11.28 3.34 4.84
CA GLN A 73 -11.37 3.65 3.41
C GLN A 73 -10.57 4.91 3.04
N SER A 74 -10.60 5.94 3.87
CA SER A 74 -9.82 7.16 3.64
C SER A 74 -8.32 6.90 3.69
N VAL A 75 -7.84 6.05 4.61
CA VAL A 75 -6.44 5.63 4.67
C VAL A 75 -6.02 4.92 3.38
N TYR A 76 -6.82 3.96 2.91
CA TYR A 76 -6.53 3.27 1.64
C TYR A 76 -6.57 4.21 0.44
N LEU A 77 -7.50 5.17 0.41
CA LEU A 77 -7.56 6.19 -0.63
C LEU A 77 -6.28 7.03 -0.67
N VAL A 78 -5.80 7.50 0.49
CA VAL A 78 -4.55 8.26 0.59
C VAL A 78 -3.36 7.43 0.10
N ILE A 79 -3.27 6.17 0.53
CA ILE A 79 -2.21 5.24 0.07
C ILE A 79 -2.26 5.08 -1.46
N ALA A 80 -3.45 4.94 -2.04
CA ALA A 80 -3.64 4.81 -3.48
C ALA A 80 -3.21 6.08 -4.23
N VAL A 81 -3.55 7.27 -3.73
CA VAL A 81 -3.13 8.55 -4.32
C VAL A 81 -1.60 8.68 -4.31
N ILE A 82 -0.94 8.31 -3.19
CA ILE A 82 0.52 8.31 -3.09
C ILE A 82 1.13 7.33 -4.11
N ALA A 83 0.56 6.14 -4.27
CA ALA A 83 1.01 5.17 -5.26
C ALA A 83 0.90 5.74 -6.69
N VAL A 84 -0.22 6.36 -7.04
CA VAL A 84 -0.43 7.02 -8.35
C VAL A 84 0.60 8.12 -8.58
N ALA A 85 0.92 8.93 -7.57
CA ALA A 85 1.96 9.95 -7.68
C ALA A 85 3.34 9.32 -7.94
N GLY A 86 3.66 8.20 -7.29
CA GLY A 86 4.90 7.45 -7.54
C GLY A 86 4.96 6.88 -8.96
N PHE A 87 3.86 6.31 -9.47
CA PHE A 87 3.78 5.85 -10.86
C PHE A 87 3.90 6.98 -11.87
N TRP A 88 3.31 8.14 -11.58
CA TRP A 88 3.43 9.32 -12.42
C TRP A 88 4.88 9.81 -12.55
N ASP A 89 5.63 9.79 -11.45
CA ASP A 89 7.07 10.11 -11.48
C ASP A 89 7.86 9.12 -12.34
N ILE A 90 7.63 7.80 -12.15
CA ILE A 90 8.24 6.76 -12.99
C ILE A 90 7.93 7.01 -14.47
N TYR A 91 6.66 7.24 -14.80
CA TYR A 91 6.23 7.51 -16.17
C TYR A 91 6.92 8.73 -16.77
N ARG A 92 6.95 9.85 -16.03
CA ARG A 92 7.59 11.09 -16.48
C ARG A 92 9.07 10.87 -16.77
N VAL A 93 9.80 10.19 -15.88
CA VAL A 93 11.24 9.96 -16.02
C VAL A 93 11.56 8.98 -17.14
N LEU A 94 10.74 7.93 -17.33
CA LEU A 94 10.95 6.99 -18.43
C LEU A 94 10.62 7.62 -19.79
N LYS A 95 9.57 8.44 -19.86
CA LYS A 95 9.18 9.15 -21.09
C LYS A 95 10.22 10.16 -21.56
N SER A 96 10.93 10.81 -20.64
CA SER A 96 11.95 11.81 -20.97
C SER A 96 13.30 11.21 -21.37
N ARG A 97 13.49 9.89 -21.20
CA ARG A 97 14.70 9.22 -21.64
C ARG A 97 14.60 8.92 -23.15
N PRO A 98 15.60 9.29 -23.96
CA PRO A 98 15.62 8.89 -25.36
C PRO A 98 15.61 7.36 -25.43
N ALA A 99 14.78 6.81 -26.33
CA ALA A 99 14.79 5.38 -26.61
C ALA A 99 16.20 5.01 -27.08
N ALA A 100 16.85 4.12 -26.33
CA ALA A 100 18.19 3.61 -26.62
C ALA A 100 18.19 2.75 -27.88
#